data_AF-A0A7S1VZ26-F1
#
_entry.id   AF-A0A7S1VZ26-F1
#
_cell.length_a   1.000
_cell.length_b   1.000
_cell.length_c   1.000
_cell.angle_alpha   90.00
_cell.angle_beta   90.00
_cell.angle_gamma   90.00
#
_symmetry.space_group_name_H-M   'P 1'
#
loop_
_entity.id
_entity.type
_entity.pdbx_description
1 polymer ?
#
loop_
_entity_poly.entity_id
_entity_poly.type
_entity_poly.pdbx_seq_one_letter_code
_entity_poly.pdbx_strand_id
1 'polypeptide(L)'
;MAKCSTLDYVRFRVRLFAPRKNEDEGTIVEVQKRRGDTISFLRDCRAILNAAEGDGVDDAPSEAVPIHIDFGMAMAGDQTMQEESEEDILAEAIQSAVELVGREELDLNVMAFESLVALVDPLKTMPDIALNACKTIVANDTKDTSASEIRGGIAALLRNGSLHDDEGDAIISDFNETLKNLALCLLSKTFANMLNKRCLETAIQDNSEWFLDTLIPSLVDAVKNAKDRPHDALYASDCLSNLLRASKDLLKRADEENALSALEEAKAFGSTHHKSLANATEKGITMLESYS
;
A
#
# COMPACT_ATOMS: atom_id res chain seq x y z
N MET A 1 6.00 26.75 5.46
CA MET A 1 4.77 25.93 5.52
C MET A 1 5.09 24.59 4.90
N ALA A 2 4.96 23.51 5.67
CA ALA A 2 5.12 22.15 5.16
C ALA A 2 3.75 21.59 4.73
N LYS A 3 3.72 20.88 3.60
CA LYS A 3 2.57 20.06 3.17
C LYS A 3 2.94 18.61 3.46
N CYS A 4 2.10 17.93 4.24
CA CYS A 4 2.38 16.58 4.71
C CYS A 4 1.27 15.64 4.24
N SER A 5 1.65 14.41 3.89
CA SER A 5 0.74 13.32 3.51
C SER A 5 1.22 12.04 4.17
N THR A 6 0.36 11.39 4.95
CA THR A 6 0.69 10.11 5.60
C THR A 6 0.35 8.91 4.71
N LEU A 7 0.79 7.72 5.14
CA LEU A 7 0.46 6.44 4.48
C LEU A 7 -1.04 6.13 4.55
N ASP A 8 -1.74 6.64 5.55
CA ASP A 8 -3.20 6.50 5.73
C ASP A 8 -3.97 7.61 4.98
N TYR A 9 -3.37 8.21 3.94
CA TYR A 9 -3.91 9.30 3.11
C TYR A 9 -4.41 10.54 3.87
N VAL A 10 -3.89 10.77 5.08
CA VAL A 10 -4.15 12.01 5.80
C VAL A 10 -3.27 13.09 5.21
N ARG A 11 -3.88 14.08 4.56
CA ARG A 11 -3.18 15.28 4.08
C ARG A 11 -3.38 16.40 5.11
N PHE A 12 -2.30 17.03 5.55
CA PHE A 12 -2.34 18.18 6.45
C PHE A 12 -1.24 19.19 6.16
N ARG A 13 -1.32 20.36 6.81
CA ARG A 13 -0.30 21.41 6.70
C ARG A 13 0.24 21.75 8.07
N VAL A 14 1.56 21.94 8.14
CA VAL A 14 2.23 22.45 9.35
C VAL A 14 2.75 23.85 9.07
N ARG A 15 2.42 24.77 9.98
CA ARG A 15 2.88 26.17 9.95
C ARG A 15 3.51 26.51 11.29
N LEU A 16 4.59 27.27 11.22
CA LEU A 16 5.29 27.80 12.39
C LEU A 16 5.10 29.31 12.38
N PHE A 17 4.74 29.88 13.52
CA PHE A 17 4.64 31.31 13.70
C PHE A 17 5.55 31.76 14.84
N ALA A 18 6.20 32.90 14.64
CA ALA A 18 6.87 33.59 15.73
C ALA A 18 5.83 34.25 16.65
N PRO A 19 6.07 34.28 17.98
CA PRO A 19 5.23 34.99 18.92
C PRO A 19 5.23 36.49 18.60
N ARG A 20 4.16 37.19 18.98
CA ARG A 20 4.08 38.64 18.79
C ARG A 20 5.12 39.32 19.68
N LYS A 21 5.68 40.44 19.22
CA LYS A 21 6.61 41.26 20.03
C LYS A 21 5.94 41.58 21.37
N ASN A 22 6.55 41.13 22.47
CA ASN A 22 6.13 41.24 23.88
C ASN A 22 5.35 40.05 24.50
N GLU A 23 5.19 38.93 23.79
CA GLU A 23 4.72 37.66 24.38
C GLU A 23 5.92 36.68 24.53
N ASP A 24 5.80 35.72 25.44
CA ASP A 24 6.87 34.78 25.86
C ASP A 24 7.65 34.14 24.69
N GLU A 25 8.93 33.82 24.94
CA GLU A 25 9.79 33.09 24.00
C GLU A 25 9.14 31.75 23.61
N GLY A 26 8.96 31.50 22.32
CA GLY A 26 8.33 30.27 21.85
C GLY A 26 8.17 30.20 20.33
N THR A 27 7.65 29.08 19.83
CA THR A 27 7.20 28.91 18.43
C THR A 27 5.78 28.36 18.47
N ILE A 28 4.85 29.03 17.78
CA ILE A 28 3.48 28.51 17.66
C ILE A 28 3.46 27.52 16.49
N VAL A 29 3.06 26.28 16.78
CA VAL A 29 2.87 25.24 15.77
C VAL A 29 1.38 25.09 15.46
N GLU A 30 0.98 25.36 14.23
CA GLU A 30 -0.37 25.10 13.72
C GLU A 30 -0.32 23.87 12.80
N VAL A 31 -1.12 22.86 13.15
CA VAL A 31 -1.33 21.67 12.32
C VAL A 31 -2.78 21.67 11.82
N GLN A 32 -2.99 21.73 10.51
CA GLN A 32 -4.31 21.86 9.90
C GLN A 32 -4.62 20.69 8.97
N LYS A 33 -5.64 19.89 9.32
CA LYS A 33 -6.17 18.81 8.48
C LYS A 33 -6.69 19.36 7.15
N ARG A 34 -6.42 18.64 6.06
CA ARG A 34 -6.92 18.94 4.71
C ARG A 34 -7.74 17.80 4.12
N ARG A 35 -7.33 16.54 4.32
CA ARG A 35 -8.02 15.32 3.86
C ARG A 35 -7.70 14.14 4.78
N GLY A 36 -8.49 13.07 4.73
CA GLY A 36 -8.26 11.79 5.42
C GLY A 36 -9.12 11.60 6.67
N ASP A 37 -8.87 10.52 7.41
CA ASP A 37 -9.55 10.20 8.67
C ASP A 37 -9.14 11.15 9.82
N THR A 38 -10.07 11.42 10.73
CA THR A 38 -9.85 12.32 11.87
C THR A 38 -9.03 11.66 12.96
N ILE A 39 -9.21 10.37 13.21
CA ILE A 39 -8.48 9.67 14.29
C ILE A 39 -6.99 9.59 13.93
N SER A 40 -6.70 9.20 12.69
CA SER A 40 -5.35 9.16 12.13
C SER A 40 -4.69 10.54 12.14
N PHE A 41 -5.42 11.58 11.70
CA PHE A 41 -4.94 12.97 11.80
C PHE A 41 -4.61 13.39 13.23
N LEU A 42 -5.47 13.06 14.21
CA LEU A 42 -5.23 13.43 15.60
C LEU A 42 -4.02 12.71 16.20
N ARG A 43 -3.77 11.45 15.80
CA ARG A 43 -2.55 10.72 16.17
C ARG A 43 -1.30 11.45 15.67
N ASP A 44 -1.27 11.79 14.40
CA ASP A 44 -0.12 12.49 13.80
C ASP A 44 0.04 13.92 14.35
N CYS A 45 -1.08 14.62 14.56
CA CYS A 45 -1.09 15.96 15.16
C CYS A 45 -0.50 15.95 16.56
N ARG A 46 -0.89 14.99 17.41
CA ARG A 46 -0.31 14.83 18.76
C ARG A 46 1.18 14.54 18.70
N ALA A 47 1.62 13.63 17.83
CA ALA A 47 3.04 13.34 17.67
C ALA A 47 3.86 14.59 17.28
N ILE A 48 3.32 15.42 16.38
CA ILE A 48 3.95 16.68 15.97
C ILE A 48 3.98 17.70 17.12
N LEU A 49 2.90 17.83 17.88
CA LEU A 49 2.81 18.78 18.99
C LEU A 49 3.73 18.38 20.16
N ASN A 50 3.75 17.09 20.53
CA ASN A 50 4.66 16.57 21.55
C ASN A 50 6.13 16.83 21.15
N ALA A 51 6.49 16.50 19.90
CA ALA A 51 7.84 16.77 19.39
C ALA A 51 8.19 18.27 19.40
N ALA A 52 7.20 19.15 19.20
CA ALA A 52 7.40 20.61 19.27
C ALA A 52 7.53 21.13 20.70
N GLU A 53 6.91 20.48 21.68
CA GLU A 53 7.04 20.78 23.11
C GLU A 53 8.39 20.29 23.69
N GLY A 54 9.15 19.53 22.90
CA GLY A 54 10.41 18.94 23.33
C GLY A 54 10.25 17.61 24.06
N ASP A 55 9.02 17.09 24.15
CA ASP A 55 8.80 15.70 24.49
C ASP A 55 9.42 14.86 23.39
N GLY A 56 10.40 14.03 23.78
CA GLY A 56 11.08 13.16 22.83
C GLY A 56 10.06 12.38 22.02
N VAL A 57 10.34 12.20 20.73
CA VAL A 57 9.66 11.15 19.98
C VAL A 57 10.09 9.87 20.66
N ASP A 58 9.23 9.25 21.47
CA ASP A 58 9.48 7.90 21.94
C ASP A 58 9.76 7.06 20.68
N ASP A 59 11.01 6.64 20.50
CA ASP A 59 11.51 5.98 19.28
C ASP A 59 10.83 4.63 19.02
N ALA A 60 10.01 4.16 19.95
CA ALA A 60 9.07 3.11 19.68
C ALA A 60 7.90 3.72 18.90
N PRO A 61 7.67 3.37 17.61
CA PRO A 61 6.32 3.48 17.09
C PRO A 61 5.45 2.77 18.12
N SER A 62 4.62 3.53 18.85
CA SER A 62 3.58 2.91 19.65
C SER A 62 2.89 2.02 18.65
N GLU A 63 3.10 0.70 18.75
CA GLU A 63 2.25 -0.28 18.12
C GLU A 63 0.87 0.27 18.44
N ALA A 64 0.15 0.68 17.40
CA ALA A 64 -1.11 1.35 17.57
C ALA A 64 -1.96 0.29 18.27
N VAL A 65 -1.99 0.33 19.61
CA VAL A 65 -2.80 -0.56 20.40
C VAL A 65 -4.16 -0.28 19.82
N PRO A 66 -4.77 -1.26 19.11
CA PRO A 66 -6.06 -1.03 18.51
C PRO A 66 -6.91 -0.47 19.64
N ILE A 67 -7.58 0.66 19.41
CA ILE A 67 -8.57 1.11 20.36
C ILE A 67 -9.60 -0.02 20.33
N HIS A 68 -9.46 -0.97 21.24
CA HIS A 68 -10.43 -2.01 21.47
C HIS A 68 -11.63 -1.26 22.02
N ILE A 69 -12.49 -0.84 21.11
CA ILE A 69 -13.86 -0.53 21.45
C ILE A 69 -14.41 -1.90 21.85
N ASP A 70 -14.40 -2.16 23.14
CA ASP A 70 -15.00 -3.33 23.75
C ASP A 70 -16.50 -3.24 23.48
N PHE A 71 -16.92 -3.68 22.29
CA PHE A 71 -18.31 -3.92 21.97
C PHE A 71 -18.71 -5.14 22.79
N GLY A 72 -18.99 -4.91 24.07
CA GLY A 72 -19.60 -5.85 25.00
C GLY A 72 -21.04 -6.18 24.61
N MET A 73 -21.26 -6.56 23.35
CA MET A 73 -22.48 -7.20 22.89
C MET A 73 -22.25 -8.70 22.96
N ALA A 74 -22.53 -9.26 24.13
CA ALA A 74 -22.77 -10.69 24.27
C ALA A 74 -23.99 -11.04 23.41
N MET A 75 -23.75 -11.38 22.14
CA MET A 75 -24.75 -11.95 21.26
C MET A 75 -24.96 -13.39 21.69
N ALA A 76 -25.73 -13.58 22.76
CA ALA A 76 -26.27 -14.87 23.19
C ALA A 76 -27.38 -15.28 22.22
N GLY A 77 -26.99 -15.60 20.99
CA GLY A 77 -27.84 -16.27 20.01
C GLY A 77 -27.39 -17.72 19.90
N ASP A 78 -28.19 -18.63 20.45
CA ASP A 78 -28.08 -20.08 20.30
C ASP A 78 -28.42 -20.49 18.86
N GLN A 79 -27.67 -19.96 17.90
CA GLN A 79 -27.64 -20.45 16.54
C GLN A 79 -26.50 -21.46 16.49
N THR A 80 -26.86 -22.72 16.26
CA THR A 80 -25.95 -23.75 15.78
C THR A 80 -25.28 -23.24 14.49
N MET A 81 -24.17 -22.54 14.63
CA MET A 81 -23.33 -22.14 13.52
C MET A 81 -22.84 -23.43 12.89
N GLN A 82 -23.20 -23.66 11.62
CA GLN A 82 -22.47 -24.64 10.84
C GLN A 82 -21.01 -24.18 10.83
N GLU A 83 -20.08 -25.09 11.12
CA GLU A 83 -18.65 -24.81 11.00
C GLU A 83 -18.35 -24.59 9.51
N GLU A 84 -18.47 -23.34 9.05
CA GLU A 84 -17.98 -22.92 7.74
C GLU A 84 -16.46 -23.11 7.73
N SER A 85 -15.95 -23.67 6.64
CA SER A 85 -14.51 -23.86 6.52
C SER A 85 -13.83 -22.49 6.33
N GLU A 86 -12.59 -22.35 6.81
CA GLU A 86 -11.80 -21.12 6.59
C GLU A 86 -11.62 -20.82 5.08
N GLU A 87 -11.66 -21.86 4.25
CA GLU A 87 -11.58 -21.74 2.79
C GLU A 87 -12.85 -21.12 2.20
N ASP A 88 -14.03 -21.50 2.70
CA ASP A 88 -15.30 -20.90 2.28
C ASP A 88 -15.38 -19.42 2.67
N ILE A 89 -14.97 -19.09 3.91
CA ILE A 89 -14.94 -17.70 4.40
C ILE A 89 -13.99 -16.84 3.55
N LEU A 90 -12.82 -17.38 3.21
CA LEU A 90 -11.87 -16.68 2.36
C LEU A 90 -12.42 -16.48 0.95
N ALA A 91 -13.03 -17.52 0.37
CA ALA A 91 -13.62 -17.46 -0.96
C ALA A 91 -14.74 -16.41 -1.03
N GLU A 92 -15.62 -16.36 -0.02
CA GLU A 92 -16.67 -15.35 0.08
C GLU A 92 -16.11 -13.92 0.22
N ALA A 93 -15.07 -13.74 1.03
CA ALA A 93 -14.42 -12.43 1.21
C ALA A 93 -13.79 -11.92 -0.09
N ILE A 94 -13.10 -12.80 -0.83
CA ILE A 94 -12.51 -12.46 -2.14
C ILE A 94 -13.60 -12.17 -3.17
N GLN A 95 -14.64 -13.02 -3.22
CA GLN A 95 -15.77 -12.83 -4.13
C GLN A 95 -16.47 -11.50 -3.89
N SER A 96 -16.69 -11.14 -2.63
CA SER A 96 -17.27 -9.85 -2.24
C SER A 96 -16.40 -8.68 -2.72
N ALA A 97 -15.07 -8.77 -2.56
CA ALA A 97 -14.17 -7.73 -3.04
C ALA A 97 -14.20 -7.61 -4.58
N VAL A 98 -14.26 -8.74 -5.30
CA VAL A 98 -14.37 -8.76 -6.77
C VAL A 98 -15.63 -8.07 -7.24
N GLU A 99 -16.77 -8.40 -6.64
CA GLU A 99 -18.05 -7.77 -6.96
C GLU A 99 -18.01 -6.25 -6.76
N LEU A 100 -17.27 -5.76 -5.76
CA LEU A 100 -17.09 -4.34 -5.50
C LEU A 100 -16.06 -3.68 -6.41
N VAL A 101 -15.02 -4.38 -6.86
CA VAL A 101 -14.05 -3.87 -7.84
C VAL A 101 -14.70 -3.66 -9.21
N GLY A 102 -15.63 -4.54 -9.60
CA GLY A 102 -16.35 -4.43 -10.87
C GLY A 102 -17.44 -3.35 -10.93
N ARG A 103 -17.68 -2.62 -9.82
CA ARG A 103 -18.66 -1.53 -9.74
C ARG A 103 -18.08 -0.21 -10.27
N GLU A 104 -18.95 0.67 -10.77
CA GLU A 104 -18.58 2.02 -11.25
C GLU A 104 -18.36 3.00 -10.09
N GLU A 105 -18.89 2.70 -8.90
CA GLU A 105 -18.81 3.53 -7.72
C GLU A 105 -17.39 3.49 -7.09
N LEU A 106 -16.65 4.60 -7.20
CA LEU A 106 -15.26 4.72 -6.75
C LEU A 106 -15.06 4.47 -5.25
N ASP A 107 -16.01 4.84 -4.40
CA ASP A 107 -15.96 4.59 -2.96
C ASP A 107 -16.08 3.10 -2.64
N LEU A 108 -16.91 2.35 -3.37
CA LEU A 108 -16.98 0.90 -3.28
C LEU A 108 -15.68 0.24 -3.75
N ASN A 109 -15.08 0.75 -4.83
CA ASN A 109 -13.79 0.25 -5.28
C ASN A 109 -12.71 0.48 -4.21
N VAL A 110 -12.68 1.66 -3.56
CA VAL A 110 -11.74 1.95 -2.47
C VAL A 110 -11.95 0.97 -1.32
N MET A 111 -13.20 0.76 -0.91
CA MET A 111 -13.55 -0.20 0.15
C MET A 111 -13.09 -1.62 -0.19
N ALA A 112 -13.24 -2.04 -1.46
CA ALA A 112 -12.79 -3.34 -1.92
C ALA A 112 -11.28 -3.52 -1.76
N PHE A 113 -10.50 -2.54 -2.23
CA PHE A 113 -9.04 -2.58 -2.11
C PHE A 113 -8.56 -2.45 -0.66
N GLU A 114 -9.20 -1.64 0.19
CA GLU A 114 -8.89 -1.58 1.62
C GLU A 114 -9.15 -2.93 2.32
N SER A 115 -10.26 -3.58 1.97
CA SER A 115 -10.60 -4.92 2.49
C SER A 115 -9.58 -5.96 2.05
N LEU A 116 -9.16 -5.96 0.77
CA LEU A 116 -8.11 -6.84 0.27
C LEU A 116 -6.76 -6.58 0.98
N VAL A 117 -6.38 -5.32 1.18
CA VAL A 117 -5.16 -4.94 1.90
C VAL A 117 -5.19 -5.45 3.35
N ALA A 118 -6.35 -5.41 4.01
CA ALA A 118 -6.51 -5.96 5.35
C ALA A 118 -6.43 -7.49 5.35
N LEU A 119 -7.08 -8.14 4.38
CA LEU A 119 -7.15 -9.59 4.26
C LEU A 119 -5.77 -10.24 4.05
N VAL A 120 -4.86 -9.58 3.32
CA VAL A 120 -3.49 -10.07 3.08
C VAL A 120 -2.49 -9.75 4.21
N ASP A 121 -2.92 -9.01 5.24
CA ASP A 121 -2.06 -8.57 6.34
C ASP A 121 -2.13 -9.55 7.51
N PRO A 122 -1.04 -10.30 7.81
CA PRO A 122 -1.04 -11.30 8.89
C PRO A 122 -1.15 -10.69 10.30
N LEU A 123 -1.11 -9.35 10.44
CA LEU A 123 -1.38 -8.66 11.71
C LEU A 123 -2.87 -8.30 11.87
N LYS A 124 -3.64 -8.25 10.78
CA LYS A 124 -5.07 -7.91 10.78
C LYS A 124 -5.96 -9.14 10.57
N THR A 125 -5.41 -10.20 9.97
CA THR A 125 -6.09 -11.44 9.68
C THR A 125 -5.22 -12.62 10.12
N MET A 126 -5.82 -13.80 10.33
CA MET A 126 -5.07 -15.00 10.69
C MET A 126 -3.98 -15.29 9.64
N PRO A 127 -2.73 -15.61 10.04
CA PRO A 127 -1.60 -15.73 9.11
C PRO A 127 -1.83 -16.71 7.95
N ASP A 128 -2.51 -17.83 8.19
CA ASP A 128 -2.79 -18.84 7.16
C ASP A 128 -3.85 -18.35 6.16
N ILE A 129 -4.91 -17.71 6.64
CA ILE A 129 -5.91 -17.04 5.78
C ILE A 129 -5.24 -15.94 4.95
N ALA A 130 -4.41 -15.10 5.57
CA ALA A 130 -3.70 -14.03 4.87
C ALA A 130 -2.78 -14.57 3.77
N LEU A 131 -2.06 -15.66 4.04
CA LEU A 131 -1.22 -16.32 3.04
C LEU A 131 -2.05 -16.93 1.91
N ASN A 132 -3.18 -17.56 2.22
CA ASN A 132 -4.06 -18.12 1.21
C ASN A 132 -4.70 -17.03 0.35
N ALA A 133 -5.12 -15.91 0.94
CA ALA A 133 -5.57 -14.73 0.20
C ALA A 133 -4.50 -14.21 -0.77
N CYS A 134 -3.24 -14.12 -0.31
CA CYS A 134 -2.11 -13.73 -1.16
C CYS A 134 -1.95 -14.67 -2.36
N LYS A 135 -2.04 -15.98 -2.14
CA LYS A 135 -1.96 -16.99 -3.21
C LYS A 135 -3.12 -16.80 -4.18
N THR A 136 -4.35 -16.69 -3.72
CA THR A 136 -5.53 -16.55 -4.59
C THR A 136 -5.43 -15.31 -5.47
N ILE A 137 -5.04 -14.15 -4.92
CA ILE A 137 -4.91 -12.90 -5.69
C ILE A 137 -3.89 -13.03 -6.83
N VAL A 138 -2.77 -13.72 -6.60
CA VAL A 138 -1.67 -13.80 -7.56
C VAL A 138 -1.77 -15.02 -8.50
N ALA A 139 -2.36 -16.12 -8.04
CA ALA A 139 -2.39 -17.40 -8.74
C ALA A 139 -3.20 -17.32 -10.03
N ASN A 140 -2.64 -17.88 -11.10
CA ASN A 140 -3.31 -18.02 -12.38
C ASN A 140 -4.14 -19.32 -12.42
N ASP A 141 -5.10 -19.45 -11.48
CA ASP A 141 -6.06 -20.54 -11.60
C ASP A 141 -7.05 -20.20 -12.71
N THR A 142 -6.89 -20.84 -13.86
CA THR A 142 -7.77 -20.70 -15.03
C THR A 142 -9.26 -20.98 -14.76
N LYS A 143 -9.59 -21.58 -13.62
CA LYS A 143 -10.99 -21.84 -13.23
C LYS A 143 -11.58 -20.74 -12.37
N ASP A 144 -10.77 -19.90 -11.75
CA ASP A 144 -11.21 -18.85 -10.86
C ASP A 144 -11.20 -17.49 -11.58
N THR A 145 -12.39 -17.07 -12.01
CA THR A 145 -12.60 -15.77 -12.66
C THR A 145 -12.32 -14.60 -11.71
N SER A 146 -12.53 -14.80 -10.41
CA SER A 146 -12.52 -13.75 -9.40
C SER A 146 -11.10 -13.18 -9.19
N ALA A 147 -10.10 -14.05 -9.10
CA ALA A 147 -8.70 -13.64 -9.01
C ALA A 147 -8.20 -12.88 -10.26
N SER A 148 -8.67 -13.28 -11.44
CA SER A 148 -8.31 -12.62 -12.70
C SER A 148 -8.85 -11.19 -12.78
N GLU A 149 -10.05 -10.95 -12.24
CA GLU A 149 -10.65 -9.61 -12.21
C GLU A 149 -9.87 -8.65 -11.30
N ILE A 150 -9.45 -9.11 -10.11
CA ILE A 150 -8.57 -8.31 -9.22
C ILE A 150 -7.28 -7.94 -9.94
N ARG A 151 -6.60 -8.91 -10.58
CA ARG A 151 -5.37 -8.64 -11.34
C ARG A 151 -5.60 -7.71 -12.52
N GLY A 152 -6.73 -7.85 -13.20
CA GLY A 152 -7.15 -6.95 -14.27
C GLY A 152 -7.31 -5.52 -13.76
N GLY A 153 -8.01 -5.35 -12.64
CA GLY A 153 -8.19 -4.05 -11.99
C GLY A 153 -6.88 -3.42 -11.52
N ILE A 154 -6.00 -4.21 -10.89
CA ILE A 154 -4.64 -3.77 -10.53
C ILE A 154 -3.88 -3.32 -11.79
N ALA A 155 -3.88 -4.11 -12.85
CA ALA A 155 -3.17 -3.77 -14.09
C ALA A 155 -3.74 -2.51 -14.76
N ALA A 156 -5.07 -2.32 -14.73
CA ALA A 156 -5.74 -1.11 -15.23
C ALA A 156 -5.32 0.12 -14.41
N LEU A 157 -5.37 0.04 -13.08
CA LEU A 157 -4.94 1.12 -12.19
C LEU A 157 -3.47 1.50 -12.38
N LEU A 158 -2.59 0.50 -12.54
CA LEU A 158 -1.17 0.78 -12.69
C LEU A 158 -0.84 1.45 -14.03
N ARG A 159 -1.42 0.95 -15.14
CA ARG A 159 -1.16 1.43 -16.51
C ARG A 159 -1.94 2.68 -16.88
N ASN A 160 -3.24 2.67 -16.64
CA ASN A 160 -4.15 3.71 -17.10
C ASN A 160 -4.41 4.76 -15.99
N GLY A 161 -4.11 4.41 -14.74
CA GLY A 161 -4.43 5.26 -13.60
C GLY A 161 -5.91 5.22 -13.23
N SER A 162 -6.74 4.35 -13.82
CA SER A 162 -8.15 4.18 -13.47
C SER A 162 -8.63 2.76 -13.72
N LEU A 163 -9.72 2.37 -13.05
CA LEU A 163 -10.46 1.13 -13.29
C LEU A 163 -11.43 1.24 -14.46
N HIS A 164 -11.95 2.44 -14.70
CA HIS A 164 -12.97 2.74 -15.70
C HIS A 164 -12.42 3.75 -16.70
N ASP A 165 -12.90 3.73 -17.94
CA ASP A 165 -12.43 4.61 -19.02
C ASP A 165 -12.97 6.06 -18.91
N ASP A 166 -13.13 6.57 -17.68
CA ASP A 166 -13.74 7.86 -17.42
C ASP A 166 -12.75 9.02 -17.59
N GLU A 167 -13.04 9.89 -18.56
CA GLU A 167 -12.27 11.12 -18.79
C GLU A 167 -12.75 12.26 -17.88
N GLY A 168 -11.88 12.74 -16.98
CA GLY A 168 -11.71 14.19 -16.83
C GLY A 168 -12.29 14.92 -15.60
N ASP A 169 -12.74 14.25 -14.53
CA ASP A 169 -13.03 14.96 -13.26
C ASP A 169 -11.83 14.92 -12.30
N ALA A 170 -11.47 16.08 -11.73
CA ALA A 170 -10.43 16.20 -10.72
C ALA A 170 -10.76 15.40 -9.44
N ILE A 171 -12.05 15.27 -9.08
CA ILE A 171 -12.48 14.44 -7.95
C ILE A 171 -12.19 12.97 -8.24
N ILE A 172 -12.53 12.50 -9.45
CA ILE A 172 -12.28 11.13 -9.90
C ILE A 172 -10.77 10.84 -9.89
N SER A 173 -9.94 11.79 -10.35
CA SER A 173 -8.48 11.68 -10.27
C SER A 173 -7.98 11.44 -8.84
N ASP A 174 -8.56 12.13 -7.86
CA ASP A 174 -8.18 12.05 -6.44
C ASP A 174 -8.54 10.70 -5.80
N PHE A 175 -9.53 9.98 -6.33
CA PHE A 175 -9.91 8.61 -5.94
C PHE A 175 -9.05 7.57 -6.65
N ASN A 176 -8.84 7.75 -7.94
CA ASN A 176 -7.96 6.93 -8.77
C ASN A 176 -6.53 6.89 -8.22
N GLU A 177 -6.02 8.02 -7.71
CA GLU A 177 -4.75 8.08 -6.97
C GLU A 177 -4.75 7.17 -5.73
N THR A 178 -5.81 7.24 -4.93
CA THR A 178 -5.96 6.38 -3.74
C THR A 178 -6.03 4.91 -4.14
N LEU A 179 -6.80 4.57 -5.18
CA LEU A 179 -6.92 3.20 -5.69
C LEU A 179 -5.59 2.65 -6.18
N LYS A 180 -4.83 3.43 -6.97
CA LYS A 180 -3.51 3.03 -7.46
C LYS A 180 -2.55 2.76 -6.30
N ASN A 181 -2.53 3.64 -5.30
CA ASN A 181 -1.66 3.45 -4.15
C ASN A 181 -2.10 2.24 -3.28
N LEU A 182 -3.40 2.01 -3.08
CA LEU A 182 -3.91 0.81 -2.42
C LEU A 182 -3.55 -0.47 -3.19
N ALA A 183 -3.65 -0.47 -4.52
CA ALA A 183 -3.25 -1.60 -5.36
C ALA A 183 -1.75 -1.92 -5.21
N LEU A 184 -0.88 -0.90 -5.18
CA LEU A 184 0.55 -1.09 -4.92
C LEU A 184 0.82 -1.59 -3.49
N CYS A 185 0.09 -1.07 -2.50
CA CYS A 185 0.18 -1.52 -1.12
C CYS A 185 -0.23 -3.01 -0.98
N LEU A 186 -1.33 -3.40 -1.63
CA LEU A 186 -1.81 -4.76 -1.72
C LEU A 186 -0.71 -5.67 -2.26
N LEU A 187 -0.16 -5.36 -3.45
CA LEU A 187 0.92 -6.13 -4.06
C LEU A 187 2.16 -6.21 -3.17
N SER A 188 2.56 -5.11 -2.54
CA SER A 188 3.73 -5.06 -1.66
C SER A 188 3.59 -6.04 -0.49
N LYS A 189 2.45 -5.99 0.21
CA LYS A 189 2.12 -6.91 1.30
C LYS A 189 2.03 -8.36 0.82
N THR A 190 1.34 -8.58 -0.30
CA THR A 190 1.19 -9.91 -0.91
C THR A 190 2.54 -10.54 -1.23
N PHE A 191 3.44 -9.83 -1.93
CA PHE A 191 4.74 -10.37 -2.28
C PHE A 191 5.66 -10.55 -1.07
N ALA A 192 5.62 -9.65 -0.09
CA ALA A 192 6.37 -9.82 1.15
C ALA A 192 5.94 -11.08 1.90
N ASN A 193 4.62 -11.33 2.00
CA ASN A 193 4.08 -12.50 2.67
C ASN A 193 4.43 -13.80 1.92
N MET A 194 4.26 -13.82 0.59
CA MET A 194 4.57 -14.98 -0.24
C MET A 194 6.07 -15.31 -0.29
N LEU A 195 6.95 -14.29 -0.35
CA LEU A 195 8.40 -14.48 -0.36
C LEU A 195 8.88 -15.15 0.94
N ASN A 196 8.36 -14.71 2.08
CA ASN A 196 8.69 -15.29 3.39
C ASN A 196 8.30 -16.77 3.50
N LYS A 197 7.27 -17.18 2.75
CA LYS A 197 6.74 -18.55 2.72
C LYS A 197 7.21 -19.37 1.52
N ARG A 198 8.09 -18.81 0.67
CA ARG A 198 8.67 -19.45 -0.53
C ARG A 198 7.63 -19.99 -1.50
N CYS A 199 6.53 -19.26 -1.67
CA CYS A 199 5.49 -19.58 -2.65
C CYS A 199 5.35 -18.53 -3.76
N LEU A 200 6.19 -17.49 -3.75
CA LEU A 200 6.19 -16.45 -4.76
C LEU A 200 6.75 -16.96 -6.09
N GLU A 201 7.76 -17.83 -6.04
CA GLU A 201 8.43 -18.41 -7.22
C GLU A 201 7.46 -19.23 -8.07
N THR A 202 6.63 -20.07 -7.43
CA THR A 202 5.61 -20.87 -8.12
C THR A 202 4.58 -19.97 -8.79
N ALA A 203 4.10 -18.94 -8.09
CA ALA A 203 3.12 -18.00 -8.65
C ALA A 203 3.68 -17.21 -9.85
N ILE A 204 4.97 -16.86 -9.83
CA ILE A 204 5.65 -16.24 -10.97
C ILE A 204 5.73 -17.19 -12.17
N GLN A 205 6.02 -18.48 -11.94
CA GLN A 205 6.08 -19.48 -13.01
C GLN A 205 4.71 -19.68 -13.67
N ASP A 206 3.65 -19.77 -12.87
CA ASP A 206 2.29 -20.00 -13.35
C ASP A 206 1.69 -18.81 -14.12
N ASN A 207 2.24 -17.60 -13.92
CA ASN A 207 1.72 -16.36 -14.51
C ASN A 207 2.81 -15.45 -15.09
N SER A 208 3.84 -16.03 -15.69
CA SER A 208 5.05 -15.29 -16.08
C SER A 208 4.80 -14.07 -16.98
N GLU A 209 3.85 -14.16 -17.93
CA GLU A 209 3.49 -13.06 -18.85
C GLU A 209 2.96 -11.83 -18.09
N TRP A 210 2.06 -12.01 -17.13
CA TRP A 210 1.54 -10.89 -16.34
C TRP A 210 2.64 -10.20 -15.53
N PHE A 211 3.57 -10.98 -14.96
CA PHE A 211 4.70 -10.41 -14.23
C PHE A 211 5.68 -9.66 -15.14
N LEU A 212 6.13 -10.30 -16.22
CA LEU A 212 7.17 -9.78 -17.12
C LEU A 212 6.69 -8.60 -17.97
N ASP A 213 5.49 -8.72 -18.54
CA ASP A 213 5.04 -7.81 -19.60
C ASP A 213 4.10 -6.72 -19.07
N THR A 214 3.43 -6.97 -17.94
CA THR A 214 2.53 -5.98 -17.32
C THR A 214 3.11 -5.40 -16.05
N LEU A 215 3.46 -6.23 -15.08
CA LEU A 215 3.74 -5.75 -13.73
C LEU A 215 5.10 -5.05 -13.62
N ILE A 216 6.19 -5.68 -14.07
CA ILE A 216 7.54 -5.09 -13.97
C ILE A 216 7.61 -3.69 -14.62
N PRO A 217 7.17 -3.49 -15.89
CA PRO A 217 7.20 -2.15 -16.49
C PRO A 217 6.39 -1.12 -15.69
N SER A 218 5.21 -1.52 -15.19
CA SER A 218 4.34 -0.64 -14.42
C SER A 218 4.93 -0.25 -13.06
N LEU A 219 5.61 -1.17 -12.39
CA LEU A 219 6.31 -0.89 -11.13
C LEU A 219 7.49 0.06 -11.36
N VAL A 220 8.27 -0.15 -12.41
CA VAL A 220 9.40 0.74 -12.76
C VAL A 220 8.90 2.15 -13.08
N ASP A 221 7.79 2.28 -13.82
CA ASP A 221 7.15 3.57 -14.06
C ASP A 221 6.69 4.27 -12.76
N ALA A 222 6.08 3.51 -11.84
CA ALA A 222 5.71 4.05 -10.53
C ALA A 222 6.92 4.55 -9.72
N VAL A 223 8.07 3.85 -9.79
CA VAL A 223 9.32 4.30 -9.14
C VAL A 223 9.86 5.59 -9.79
N LYS A 224 9.83 5.70 -11.12
CA LYS A 224 10.28 6.91 -11.85
C LYS A 224 9.52 8.16 -11.39
N ASN A 225 8.27 8.00 -10.97
CA ASN A 225 7.40 9.08 -10.48
C ASN A 225 7.57 9.41 -8.98
N ALA A 226 8.67 8.99 -8.34
CA ALA A 226 8.92 9.17 -6.89
C ALA A 226 8.80 10.61 -6.37
N LYS A 227 9.14 11.62 -7.18
CA LYS A 227 9.08 13.04 -6.77
C LYS A 227 7.64 13.51 -6.59
N ASP A 228 6.75 13.05 -7.44
CA ASP A 228 5.34 13.44 -7.45
C ASP A 228 4.51 12.53 -6.56
N ARG A 229 4.82 11.22 -6.55
CA ARG A 229 4.09 10.19 -5.82
C ARG A 229 5.04 9.27 -5.02
N PRO A 230 5.60 9.76 -3.90
CA PRO A 230 6.61 9.01 -3.14
C PRO A 230 6.07 7.72 -2.50
N HIS A 231 4.79 7.68 -2.15
CA HIS A 231 4.16 6.49 -1.57
C HIS A 231 3.95 5.38 -2.60
N ASP A 232 3.59 5.74 -3.83
CA ASP A 232 3.51 4.79 -4.95
C ASP A 232 4.89 4.21 -5.23
N ALA A 233 5.90 5.07 -5.34
CA ALA A 233 7.28 4.66 -5.55
C ALA A 233 7.81 3.78 -4.40
N LEU A 234 7.40 4.04 -3.15
CA LEU A 234 7.77 3.22 -2.00
C LEU A 234 7.26 1.79 -2.18
N TYR A 235 5.95 1.62 -2.36
CA TYR A 235 5.35 0.30 -2.51
C TYR A 235 5.83 -0.40 -3.78
N ALA A 236 6.01 0.33 -4.88
CA ALA A 236 6.57 -0.22 -6.11
C ALA A 236 8.02 -0.70 -5.94
N SER A 237 8.85 0.05 -5.19
CA SER A 237 10.23 -0.35 -4.89
C SER A 237 10.30 -1.59 -4.01
N ASP A 238 9.41 -1.72 -3.01
CA ASP A 238 9.30 -2.93 -2.20
C ASP A 238 8.81 -4.13 -3.04
N CYS A 239 7.82 -3.92 -3.94
CA CYS A 239 7.38 -4.95 -4.87
C CYS A 239 8.54 -5.45 -5.75
N LEU A 240 9.25 -4.52 -6.40
CA LEU A 240 10.42 -4.86 -7.22
C LEU A 240 11.43 -5.64 -6.39
N SER A 241 11.83 -5.15 -5.22
CA SER A 241 12.80 -5.83 -4.36
C SER A 241 12.42 -7.27 -4.02
N ASN A 242 11.14 -7.54 -3.76
CA ASN A 242 10.65 -8.90 -3.49
C ASN A 242 10.63 -9.78 -4.74
N LEU A 243 10.21 -9.24 -5.88
CA LEU A 243 10.15 -9.96 -7.16
C LEU A 243 11.53 -10.31 -7.71
N LEU A 244 12.49 -9.37 -7.67
CA LEU A 244 13.87 -9.58 -8.14
C LEU A 244 14.59 -10.66 -7.33
N ARG A 245 14.24 -10.81 -6.04
CA ARG A 245 14.76 -11.89 -5.18
C ARG A 245 14.20 -13.26 -5.55
N ALA A 246 12.95 -13.31 -6.01
CA ALA A 246 12.25 -14.54 -6.32
C ALA A 246 12.60 -15.10 -7.71
N SER A 247 12.90 -14.25 -8.69
CA SER A 247 13.11 -14.72 -10.08
C SER A 247 14.18 -13.92 -10.84
N LYS A 248 15.11 -14.65 -11.47
CA LYS A 248 16.15 -14.09 -12.35
C LYS A 248 15.59 -13.53 -13.66
N ASP A 249 14.49 -14.10 -14.16
CA ASP A 249 13.86 -13.61 -15.39
C ASP A 249 13.23 -12.24 -15.15
N LEU A 250 12.59 -12.05 -13.99
CA LEU A 250 12.10 -10.74 -13.57
C LEU A 250 13.23 -9.74 -13.34
N LEU A 251 14.38 -10.22 -12.83
CA LEU A 251 15.57 -9.40 -12.67
C LEU A 251 16.07 -8.88 -14.02
N LYS A 252 16.27 -9.78 -14.98
CA LYS A 252 16.66 -9.41 -16.35
C LYS A 252 15.65 -8.42 -16.97
N ARG A 253 14.35 -8.68 -16.82
CA ARG A 253 13.31 -7.80 -17.35
C ARG A 253 13.34 -6.41 -16.71
N ALA A 254 13.58 -6.32 -15.41
CA ALA A 254 13.69 -5.03 -14.72
C ALA A 254 14.94 -4.24 -15.17
N ASP A 255 16.06 -4.93 -15.42
CA ASP A 255 17.25 -4.32 -16.00
C ASP A 255 16.96 -3.74 -17.40
N GLU A 256 16.28 -4.49 -18.26
CA GLU A 256 15.83 -4.03 -19.59
C GLU A 256 14.93 -2.78 -19.51
N GLU A 257 14.13 -2.63 -18.45
CA GLU A 257 13.27 -1.47 -18.19
C GLU A 257 14.02 -0.27 -17.54
N ASN A 258 15.34 -0.37 -17.37
CA ASN A 258 16.20 0.59 -16.68
C ASN A 258 15.79 0.82 -15.22
N ALA A 259 15.40 -0.25 -14.51
CA ALA A 259 14.98 -0.17 -13.11
C ALA A 259 16.09 0.38 -12.18
N LEU A 260 17.37 0.09 -12.47
CA LEU A 260 18.49 0.55 -11.64
C LEU A 260 18.53 2.08 -11.56
N SER A 261 18.54 2.76 -12.71
CA SER A 261 18.52 4.23 -12.77
C SER A 261 17.30 4.82 -12.07
N ALA A 262 16.12 4.22 -12.25
CA ALA A 262 14.89 4.68 -11.60
C ALA A 262 14.97 4.58 -10.07
N LEU A 263 15.49 3.45 -9.56
CA LEU A 263 15.67 3.23 -8.12
C LEU A 263 16.72 4.17 -7.53
N GLU A 264 17.82 4.45 -8.23
CA GLU A 264 18.86 5.40 -7.79
C GLU A 264 18.31 6.83 -7.66
N GLU A 265 17.55 7.28 -8.65
CA GLU A 265 16.89 8.59 -8.61
C GLU A 265 15.86 8.68 -7.46
N ALA A 266 15.05 7.64 -7.29
CA ALA A 266 14.09 7.54 -6.20
C ALA A 266 14.78 7.48 -4.83
N LYS A 267 15.93 6.80 -4.71
CA LYS A 267 16.75 6.76 -3.50
C LYS A 267 17.27 8.15 -3.15
N ALA A 268 17.85 8.87 -4.12
CA ALA A 268 18.36 10.22 -3.91
C ALA A 268 17.27 11.19 -3.41
N PHE A 269 16.07 11.11 -4.00
CA PHE A 269 14.91 11.84 -3.51
C PHE A 269 14.49 11.38 -2.09
N GLY A 270 14.41 10.07 -1.86
CA GLY A 270 14.04 9.48 -0.58
C GLY A 270 14.99 9.88 0.56
N SER A 271 16.30 9.97 0.31
CA SER A 271 17.28 10.33 1.33
C SER A 271 17.10 11.74 1.89
N THR A 272 16.41 12.60 1.13
CA THR A 272 16.17 14.00 1.51
C THR A 272 14.73 14.25 1.95
N HIS A 273 13.75 13.54 1.39
CA HIS A 273 12.32 13.82 1.60
C HIS A 273 11.50 12.65 2.13
N HIS A 274 11.98 11.41 1.99
CA HIS A 274 11.17 10.21 2.28
C HIS A 274 12.05 9.01 2.68
N LYS A 275 12.51 8.95 3.95
CA LYS A 275 13.49 7.95 4.43
C LYS A 275 13.10 6.50 4.13
N SER A 276 11.83 6.15 4.27
CA SER A 276 11.35 4.79 3.97
C SER A 276 11.54 4.41 2.50
N LEU A 277 11.41 5.38 1.59
CA LEU A 277 11.61 5.16 0.15
C LEU A 277 13.09 4.92 -0.15
N ALA A 278 13.99 5.68 0.47
CA ALA A 278 15.44 5.44 0.36
C ALA A 278 15.82 4.03 0.80
N ASN A 279 15.26 3.57 1.93
CA ASN A 279 15.52 2.23 2.43
C ASN A 279 14.95 1.13 1.52
N ALA A 280 13.76 1.34 0.95
CA ALA A 280 13.14 0.37 0.03
C ALA A 280 13.91 0.28 -1.29
N THR A 281 14.26 1.42 -1.89
CA THR A 281 15.03 1.50 -3.15
C THR A 281 16.42 0.88 -3.02
N GLU A 282 17.09 1.05 -1.89
CA GLU A 282 18.42 0.46 -1.62
C GLU A 282 18.42 -1.07 -1.69
N LYS A 283 17.35 -1.72 -1.22
CA LYS A 283 17.20 -3.19 -1.33
C LYS A 283 17.17 -3.64 -2.79
N GLY A 284 16.46 -2.90 -3.66
CA GLY A 284 16.32 -3.20 -5.08
C GLY A 284 17.61 -2.95 -5.86
N ILE A 285 18.29 -1.83 -5.58
CA ILE A 285 19.59 -1.49 -6.18
C ILE A 285 20.62 -2.60 -5.91
N THR A 286 20.74 -3.02 -4.66
CA THR A 286 21.69 -4.09 -4.27
C THR A 286 21.48 -5.38 -5.09
N MET A 287 20.23 -5.70 -5.43
CA MET A 287 19.90 -6.90 -6.22
C MET A 287 20.32 -6.73 -7.69
N LEU A 288 20.05 -5.58 -8.30
CA LEU A 288 20.41 -5.31 -9.70
C LEU A 288 21.94 -5.15 -9.89
N GLU A 289 22.62 -4.50 -8.96
CA GLU A 289 24.08 -4.39 -8.98
C GLU A 289 24.77 -5.75 -8.86
N SER A 290 24.20 -6.68 -8.07
CA SER A 290 24.76 -8.03 -7.92
C SER A 290 24.63 -8.91 -9.17
N TYR A 291 23.82 -8.50 -10.14
CA TYR A 291 23.60 -9.22 -11.40
C TYR A 291 24.50 -8.73 -12.54
N SER A 292 24.93 -7.45 -12.49
CA SER A 292 25.79 -6.80 -13.49
C SER A 292 27.25 -7.25 -13.39
#